data_AF-A0A0Q5WIC7-F1
#
_entry.id   AF-A0A0Q5WIC7-F1
#
_cell.length_a   1.000
_cell.length_b   1.000
_cell.length_c   1.000
_cell.angle_alpha   90.00
_cell.angle_beta   90.00
_cell.angle_gamma   90.00
#
_symmetry.space_group_name_H-M   'P 1'
#
loop_
_entity.id
_entity.type
_entity.pdbx_description
1 polymer ?
#
loop_
_entity_poly.entity_id
_entity_poly.type
_entity_poly.pdbx_seq_one_letter_code
_entity_poly.pdbx_strand_id
1 'polypeptide(L)'
;MGRTDAARVASLLQARGWSLGHIACSPARRCRETAEILLGTTPSASIAFEAPLYDGALDAYLAVLADLSERAGTGEPLTLVGHNPILEQLAWECLGSTVATRVLPAGFLPGMVVAIARRPDAAPGERPSHLVEVLKP
;
A
#
# COMPACT_ATOMS: atom_id res chain seq x y z
N MET A 1 10.52 0.72 -18.27
CA MET A 1 10.62 -0.18 -17.10
C MET A 1 9.62 0.26 -16.03
N GLY A 2 9.84 1.28 -15.19
CA GLY A 2 8.90 1.62 -14.10
C GLY A 2 7.42 1.85 -14.46
N ARG A 3 7.10 2.65 -15.48
CA ARG A 3 5.70 2.88 -15.90
C ARG A 3 5.04 1.62 -16.49
N THR A 4 5.82 0.82 -17.21
CA THR A 4 5.34 -0.46 -17.77
C THR A 4 5.01 -1.44 -16.65
N ASP A 5 5.84 -1.47 -15.61
CA ASP A 5 5.65 -2.33 -14.46
C ASP A 5 4.43 -1.91 -13.64
N ALA A 6 4.25 -0.60 -13.43
CA ALA A 6 3.04 -0.05 -12.83
C ALA A 6 1.79 -0.42 -13.63
N ALA A 7 1.84 -0.35 -14.96
CA ALA A 7 0.70 -0.72 -15.82
C ALA A 7 0.37 -2.21 -15.73
N ARG A 8 1.37 -3.09 -15.62
CA ARG A 8 1.14 -4.54 -15.43
C ARG A 8 0.44 -4.82 -14.11
N VAL A 9 0.89 -4.21 -13.02
CA VAL A 9 0.22 -4.36 -11.72
C VAL A 9 -1.18 -3.74 -11.70
N ALA A 10 -1.37 -2.60 -12.38
CA ALA A 10 -2.69 -2.01 -12.56
C ALA A 10 -3.67 -2.98 -13.25
N SER A 11 -3.23 -3.67 -14.31
CA SER A 11 -4.03 -4.71 -14.96
C SER A 11 -4.32 -5.90 -14.05
N LEU A 12 -3.37 -6.32 -13.21
CA LEU A 12 -3.59 -7.38 -12.21
C LEU A 12 -4.65 -6.97 -11.19
N LEU A 13 -4.56 -5.75 -10.65
CA LEU A 13 -5.54 -5.19 -9.72
C LEU A 13 -6.95 -5.17 -10.32
N GLN A 14 -7.06 -4.70 -11.56
CA GLN A 14 -8.32 -4.68 -12.31
C GLN A 14 -8.88 -6.10 -12.52
N ALA A 15 -8.05 -7.06 -12.90
CA ALA A 15 -8.46 -8.45 -13.09
C ALA A 15 -8.96 -9.11 -11.79
N ARG A 16 -8.50 -8.64 -10.63
CA ARG A 16 -9.02 -9.07 -9.32
C ARG A 16 -10.25 -8.31 -8.86
N GLY A 17 -10.67 -7.27 -9.58
CA GLY A 17 -11.77 -6.39 -9.16
C GLY A 17 -11.48 -5.63 -7.88
N TRP A 18 -10.21 -5.39 -7.55
CA TRP A 18 -9.85 -4.68 -6.32
C TRP A 18 -10.08 -3.17 -6.48
N SER A 19 -10.71 -2.57 -5.47
CA SER A 19 -10.73 -1.12 -5.30
C SER A 19 -9.46 -0.69 -4.56
N LEU A 20 -8.88 0.43 -4.98
CA LEU A 20 -7.77 1.07 -4.27
C LEU A 20 -8.23 2.09 -3.22
N GLY A 21 -9.54 2.38 -3.18
CA GLY A 21 -10.17 3.34 -2.26
C GLY A 21 -9.41 4.67 -2.25
N HIS A 22 -8.89 5.06 -1.09
CA HIS A 22 -8.10 6.29 -0.98
C HIS A 22 -6.61 6.00 -1.12
N ILE A 23 -5.98 6.61 -2.13
CA ILE A 23 -4.55 6.54 -2.38
C ILE A 23 -3.86 7.73 -1.72
N ALA A 24 -3.04 7.48 -0.71
CA ALA A 24 -2.06 8.44 -0.18
C ALA A 24 -0.72 8.23 -0.89
N CYS A 25 -0.27 9.25 -1.62
CA CYS A 25 0.90 9.16 -2.49
C CYS A 25 1.97 10.17 -2.11
N SER A 26 3.24 9.75 -2.10
CA SER A 26 4.36 10.67 -2.00
C SER A 26 4.37 11.69 -3.15
N PRO A 27 4.74 12.96 -2.89
CA PRO A 27 4.92 13.98 -3.92
C PRO A 27 6.23 13.80 -4.73
N ALA A 28 6.85 12.64 -4.73
CA ALA A 28 7.91 12.35 -5.70
C ALA A 28 7.31 12.13 -7.10
N ARG A 29 7.95 12.64 -8.16
CA ARG A 29 7.48 12.43 -9.55
C ARG A 29 7.26 10.95 -9.88
N ARG A 30 8.17 10.06 -9.46
CA ARG A 30 8.06 8.61 -9.68
C ARG A 30 6.83 7.98 -9.01
N CYS A 31 6.45 8.46 -7.83
CA CYS A 31 5.27 7.96 -7.11
C CYS A 31 3.99 8.49 -7.75
N ARG A 32 3.97 9.77 -8.11
CA ARG A 32 2.86 10.37 -8.87
C ARG A 32 2.54 9.57 -10.13
N GLU A 33 3.55 9.32 -10.95
CA GLU A 33 3.37 8.55 -12.19
C GLU A 33 2.83 7.14 -11.92
N THR A 34 3.28 6.49 -10.85
CA THR A 34 2.76 5.16 -10.46
C THR A 34 1.30 5.26 -10.05
N ALA A 35 0.96 6.20 -9.17
CA ALA A 35 -0.39 6.38 -8.66
C ALA A 35 -1.39 6.81 -9.75
N GLU A 36 -0.96 7.67 -10.69
CA GLU A 36 -1.76 8.07 -11.86
C GLU A 36 -2.09 6.88 -12.76
N ILE A 37 -1.14 5.97 -12.99
CA ILE A 37 -1.36 4.74 -13.77
C ILE A 37 -2.36 3.83 -13.06
N LEU A 38 -2.21 3.65 -11.74
CA LEU A 38 -3.13 2.86 -10.94
C LEU A 38 -4.56 3.45 -11.00
N LEU A 39 -4.69 4.77 -10.76
CA LEU A 39 -5.95 5.50 -10.80
C LEU A 39 -6.68 5.35 -12.14
N GLY A 40 -5.96 5.37 -13.26
CA GLY A 40 -6.53 5.18 -14.60
C GLY A 40 -7.22 3.82 -14.80
N THR A 41 -6.87 2.81 -14.00
CA THR A 41 -7.48 1.46 -14.05
C THR A 41 -8.51 1.23 -12.94
N THR A 42 -8.52 2.07 -11.91
CA THR A 42 -9.44 2.01 -10.76
C THR A 42 -10.11 3.37 -10.56
N PRO A 43 -11.05 3.78 -11.43
CA PRO A 43 -11.59 5.14 -11.47
C PRO A 43 -12.44 5.53 -10.24
N SER A 44 -12.84 4.57 -9.42
CA SER A 44 -13.49 4.84 -8.12
C SER A 44 -12.50 5.26 -7.02
N ALA A 45 -11.20 5.09 -7.25
CA ALA A 45 -10.17 5.50 -6.31
C ALA A 45 -10.00 7.02 -6.31
N SER A 46 -9.55 7.56 -5.18
CA SER A 46 -9.15 8.97 -5.07
C SER A 46 -7.66 9.05 -4.72
N ILE A 47 -7.02 10.17 -5.02
CA ILE A 47 -5.60 10.38 -4.73
C ILE A 47 -5.39 11.66 -3.93
N ALA A 48 -4.60 11.56 -2.87
CA ALA A 48 -4.08 12.66 -2.07
C ALA A 48 -2.54 12.60 -2.03
N PHE A 49 -1.89 13.75 -2.09
CA PHE A 49 -0.43 13.84 -2.01
C PHE A 49 0.01 14.21 -0.61
N GLU A 50 0.71 13.29 0.04
CA GLU A 50 1.10 13.41 1.44
C GLU A 50 2.59 13.70 1.52
N ALA A 51 2.95 14.93 1.89
CA ALA A 51 4.33 15.36 2.06
C ALA A 51 5.16 14.42 2.96
N PRO A 52 4.62 13.92 4.10
CA PRO A 52 5.36 13.00 4.97
C PRO A 52 5.78 11.68 4.30
N LEU A 53 5.14 11.29 3.20
CA LEU A 53 5.53 10.07 2.47
C LEU A 53 6.78 10.27 1.59
N TYR A 54 7.30 11.49 1.42
CA TYR A 54 8.51 11.75 0.64
C TYR A 54 9.80 11.38 1.37
N ASP A 55 9.95 11.87 2.59
CA ASP A 55 11.17 11.78 3.41
C ASP A 55 10.89 11.44 4.88
N GLY A 56 9.63 11.22 5.26
CA GLY A 56 9.25 10.84 6.61
C GLY A 56 9.67 9.42 6.97
N ALA A 57 9.90 9.20 8.26
CA ALA A 57 10.18 7.90 8.85
C ALA A 57 8.91 7.05 9.01
N LEU A 58 9.05 5.84 9.55
CA LEU A 58 7.94 4.91 9.77
C LEU A 58 6.76 5.53 10.54
N ASP A 59 7.04 6.29 11.60
CA ASP A 59 5.99 6.96 12.40
C ASP A 59 5.16 7.94 11.55
N ALA A 60 5.78 8.60 10.57
CA ALA A 60 5.08 9.50 9.66
C ALA A 60 4.16 8.72 8.69
N TYR A 61 4.60 7.56 8.20
CA TYR A 61 3.77 6.68 7.37
C TYR A 61 2.58 6.12 8.16
N LEU A 62 2.81 5.72 9.41
CA LEU A 62 1.75 5.25 10.32
C LEU A 62 0.74 6.36 10.64
N ALA A 63 1.21 7.59 10.87
CA ALA A 63 0.35 8.74 11.08
C ALA A 63 -0.52 9.04 9.84
N VAL A 64 0.06 9.02 8.65
CA VAL A 64 -0.70 9.17 7.39
C VAL A 64 -1.74 8.05 7.24
N LEU A 65 -1.38 6.80 7.54
CA LEU A 65 -2.33 5.68 7.46
C LEU A 65 -3.49 5.82 8.45
N ALA A 66 -3.21 6.27 9.67
CA ALA A 66 -4.22 6.49 10.70
C ALA A 66 -5.20 7.61 10.28
N ASP A 67 -4.69 8.75 9.86
CA ASP A 67 -5.46 9.89 9.36
C ASP A 67 -6.29 9.53 8.11
N LEU A 68 -5.69 8.76 7.19
CA LEU A 68 -6.41 8.24 6.04
C LEU A 68 -7.57 7.30 6.44
N SER A 69 -7.34 6.44 7.43
CA SER A 69 -8.37 5.54 7.97
C SER A 69 -9.51 6.30 8.66
N GLU A 70 -9.21 7.41 9.34
CA GLU A 70 -10.23 8.25 9.96
C GLU A 70 -11.10 8.95 8.90
N ARG A 71 -10.49 9.44 7.81
CA ARG A 71 -11.21 10.12 6.73
C ARG A 71 -12.04 9.18 5.85
N ALA A 72 -11.52 8.00 5.54
CA ALA A 72 -12.16 7.05 4.64
C ALA A 72 -13.41 6.39 5.26
N GLY A 73 -13.44 6.26 6.58
CA GLY A 73 -14.46 5.50 7.28
C GLY A 73 -14.15 4.00 7.33
N THR A 74 -14.99 3.27 8.06
CA THR A 74 -14.76 1.84 8.34
C THR A 74 -15.03 0.98 7.11
N GLY A 75 -14.06 0.15 6.73
CA GLY A 75 -14.21 -0.87 5.68
C GLY A 75 -13.75 -0.42 4.29
N GLU A 76 -13.37 0.84 4.12
CA GLU A 76 -12.83 1.33 2.84
C GLU A 76 -11.35 0.91 2.65
N PRO A 77 -10.97 0.41 1.47
CA PRO A 77 -9.57 0.13 1.15
C PRO A 77 -8.71 1.39 1.18
N LEU A 78 -7.49 1.26 1.68
CA LEU A 78 -6.50 2.33 1.74
C LEU A 78 -5.26 1.88 0.98
N THR A 79 -4.69 2.77 0.18
CA THR A 79 -3.49 2.50 -0.61
C THR A 79 -2.41 3.52 -0.31
N LEU A 80 -1.19 3.07 -0.02
CA LEU A 80 -0.02 3.91 0.18
C LEU A 80 0.97 3.72 -0.97
N VAL A 81 1.38 4.82 -1.62
CA VAL A 81 2.42 4.84 -2.65
C VAL A 81 3.61 5.67 -2.14
N GLY A 82 4.64 4.97 -1.69
CA GLY A 82 5.80 5.57 -1.03
C GLY A 82 7.13 5.02 -1.52
N HIS A 83 8.14 5.07 -0.65
CA HIS A 83 9.52 4.69 -0.96
C HIS A 83 10.08 3.72 0.06
N ASN A 84 11.05 2.93 -0.39
CA ASN A 84 11.93 2.22 0.52
C ASN A 84 12.94 3.18 1.18
N PRO A 85 13.40 2.86 2.40
CA PRO A 85 13.14 1.63 3.16
C PRO A 85 11.81 1.62 3.93
N ILE A 86 11.13 2.76 4.02
CA ILE A 86 10.00 2.95 4.95
C ILE A 86 8.77 2.15 4.54
N LEU A 87 8.48 2.03 3.24
CA LEU A 87 7.38 1.19 2.75
C LEU A 87 7.57 -0.29 3.12
N GLU A 88 8.80 -0.79 3.05
CA GLU A 88 9.14 -2.12 3.54
C GLU A 88 8.94 -2.23 5.05
N GLN A 89 9.46 -1.29 5.84
CA GLN A 89 9.28 -1.28 7.30
C GLN A 89 7.80 -1.28 7.69
N LEU A 90 6.97 -0.50 6.99
CA LEU A 90 5.52 -0.48 7.21
C LEU A 90 4.89 -1.85 6.91
N ALA A 91 5.29 -2.52 5.83
CA ALA A 91 4.80 -3.87 5.54
C ALA A 91 5.22 -4.88 6.63
N TRP A 92 6.44 -4.75 7.16
CA TRP A 92 6.92 -5.56 8.28
C TRP A 92 6.12 -5.32 9.56
N GLU A 93 5.82 -4.05 9.88
CA GLU A 93 5.00 -3.67 11.03
C GLU A 93 3.59 -4.27 10.91
N CYS A 94 2.96 -4.14 9.74
CA CYS A 94 1.62 -4.65 9.48
C CYS A 94 1.55 -6.19 9.45
N LEU A 95 2.52 -6.89 8.86
CA LEU A 95 2.47 -8.35 8.70
C LEU A 95 3.09 -9.11 9.89
N GLY A 96 3.98 -8.48 10.64
CA GLY A 96 4.85 -9.14 11.60
C GLY A 96 6.00 -9.92 10.95
N SER A 97 7.05 -10.13 11.73
CA SER A 97 8.33 -10.70 11.26
C SER A 97 8.20 -12.04 10.53
N THR A 98 7.41 -12.98 11.06
CA THR A 98 7.27 -14.33 10.48
C THR A 98 6.68 -14.29 9.07
N VAL A 99 5.63 -13.50 8.85
CA VAL A 99 4.97 -13.39 7.55
C VAL A 99 5.81 -12.52 6.61
N ALA A 100 6.30 -11.37 7.11
CA ALA A 100 7.12 -10.47 6.32
C ALA A 100 8.38 -11.15 5.75
N THR A 101 9.07 -11.98 6.55
CA THR A 101 10.26 -12.75 6.09
C THR A 101 9.93 -13.67 4.90
N ARG A 102 8.74 -14.28 4.88
CA ARG A 102 8.32 -15.17 3.78
C ARG A 102 7.89 -14.40 2.54
N VAL A 103 7.27 -13.24 2.75
CA VAL A 103 6.63 -12.43 1.70
C VAL A 103 7.63 -11.52 1.00
N LEU A 104 8.59 -10.98 1.76
CA LEU A 104 9.60 -10.01 1.32
C LEU A 104 11.02 -10.57 1.46
N PRO A 105 11.33 -11.78 0.95
CA PRO A 105 12.67 -12.38 1.12
C PRO A 105 13.78 -11.60 0.41
N ALA A 106 13.42 -10.75 -0.56
CA ALA A 106 14.31 -9.83 -1.28
C ALA A 106 13.95 -8.35 -1.02
N GLY A 107 13.19 -8.07 0.04
CA GLY A 107 12.65 -6.76 0.36
C GLY A 107 11.44 -6.36 -0.51
N PHE A 108 11.05 -5.09 -0.40
CA PHE A 108 9.92 -4.51 -1.13
C PHE A 108 10.37 -3.99 -2.50
N LEU A 109 10.15 -4.74 -3.57
CA LEU A 109 10.68 -4.38 -4.89
C LEU A 109 9.86 -3.27 -5.58
N PRO A 110 10.48 -2.46 -6.48
CA PRO A 110 9.75 -1.48 -7.27
C PRO A 110 8.57 -2.11 -8.04
N GLY A 111 7.41 -1.44 -8.00
CA GLY A 111 6.19 -1.93 -8.64
C GLY A 111 5.47 -3.05 -7.89
N MET A 112 5.98 -3.53 -6.75
CA MET A 112 5.28 -4.51 -5.92
C MET A 112 4.08 -3.87 -5.21
N VAL A 113 3.00 -4.64 -5.05
CA VAL A 113 1.86 -4.32 -4.17
C VAL A 113 1.70 -5.44 -3.15
N VAL A 114 1.61 -5.08 -1.88
CA VAL A 114 1.36 -6.01 -0.77
C VAL A 114 -0.02 -5.69 -0.21
N ALA A 115 -1.00 -6.56 -0.46
CA ALA A 115 -2.35 -6.40 0.03
C ALA A 115 -2.48 -7.01 1.43
N ILE A 116 -2.96 -6.22 2.38
CA ILE A 116 -3.09 -6.59 3.79
C ILE A 116 -4.51 -6.30 4.23
N ALA A 117 -5.17 -7.29 4.85
CA ALA A 117 -6.50 -7.14 5.41
C ALA A 117 -6.43 -7.04 6.94
N ARG A 118 -7.21 -6.12 7.51
CA ARG A 118 -7.35 -5.96 8.96
C ARG A 118 -8.61 -6.68 9.46
N ARG A 119 -8.47 -7.45 10.53
CA ARG A 119 -9.55 -8.06 11.31
C ARG A 119 -9.78 -7.20 12.56
N PRO A 120 -10.86 -6.40 12.62
CA PRO A 120 -11.16 -5.55 13.77
C PRO A 120 -11.50 -6.35 15.04
N ASP A 121 -11.87 -7.63 14.89
CA ASP A 121 -12.31 -8.55 15.93
C ASP A 121 -11.26 -9.62 16.29
N ALA A 122 -9.98 -9.35 16.02
CA ALA A 122 -8.91 -10.31 16.29
C ALA A 122 -8.86 -10.72 17.77
N ALA A 123 -8.74 -12.02 18.02
CA ALA A 123 -8.69 -12.58 19.37
C ALA A 123 -7.40 -12.13 20.11
N PRO A 124 -7.40 -12.13 21.46
CA PRO A 124 -6.18 -11.86 22.23
C PRO A 124 -5.02 -12.76 21.80
N GLY A 125 -3.92 -12.17 21.34
CA GLY A 125 -2.75 -12.88 20.84
C GLY A 125 -2.73 -13.13 19.32
N GLU A 126 -3.84 -12.87 18.61
CA GLU A 126 -3.86 -12.85 17.15
C GLU A 126 -3.41 -11.49 16.62
N ARG A 127 -2.69 -11.50 15.49
CA ARG A 127 -2.40 -10.25 14.79
C ARG A 127 -3.69 -9.74 14.14
N PRO A 128 -4.01 -8.46 14.30
CA PRO A 128 -5.20 -7.87 13.69
C PRO A 128 -5.06 -7.70 12.17
N SER A 129 -3.95 -8.12 11.56
CA SER A 129 -3.65 -7.96 10.15
C SER A 129 -3.08 -9.25 9.58
N HIS A 130 -3.49 -9.60 8.36
CA HIS A 130 -2.98 -10.74 7.63
C HIS A 130 -2.75 -10.40 6.17
N LEU A 131 -1.81 -11.11 5.54
CA LEU A 131 -1.56 -11.01 4.11
C LEU A 131 -2.76 -11.53 3.34
N VAL A 132 -3.24 -10.73 2.37
CA VAL A 132 -4.16 -11.19 1.34
C VAL A 132 -3.34 -11.79 0.20
N GLU A 133 -2.45 -10.99 -0.39
CA GLU A 133 -1.64 -11.41 -1.54
C GLU A 133 -0.53 -10.38 -1.84
N VAL A 134 0.47 -10.81 -2.59
CA VAL A 134 1.46 -9.92 -3.21
C VAL A 134 1.35 -9.95 -4.72
N LEU A 135 1.17 -8.78 -5.31
CA LEU A 135 1.25 -8.58 -6.75
C LEU A 135 2.63 -8.04 -7.11
N LYS A 136 3.18 -8.58 -8.19
CA LYS A 136 4.44 -8.13 -8.79
C LYS A 136 4.20 -7.88 -10.28
N PRO A 137 4.94 -6.95 -10.91
CA PRO A 137 4.83 -6.68 -12.34
C PRO A 137 5.04 -7.90 -13.22
#